data_AF-N8YNZ5-F1
#
_entry.id   AF-N8YNZ5-F1
#
_cell.length_a   1.000
_cell.length_b   1.000
_cell.length_c   1.000
_cell.angle_alpha   90.00
_cell.angle_beta   90.00
_cell.angle_gamma   90.00
#
_symmetry.space_group_name_H-M   'P 1'
#
loop_
_entity.id
_entity.type
_entity.pdbx_description
1 polymer ?
#
loop_
_entity_poly.entity_id
_entity_poly.type
_entity_poly.pdbx_seq_one_letter_code
_entity_poly.pdbx_strand_id
1 'polypeptide(L)'
;MFLITQSVLLKIKLRFFAFLKKSVYALTYKKIIFAVIVKKNTQSIDLISLFCIADIMLARATFYFWERANLQSLLGDYLLQRLQQDVEGTLQLRVFRCLRNAIIQGVLAPKTRLPASRDLAKEIKVSRNTVLSAYEQLRAQGYVEARTGQGTWIAEKIPESFLIKAENNICHTEENKQNESYNLSQRGSYLVGYSAASPYQWGAFVPGAPDVTEFPHHIFSRIQTRLSREPSVSQLIYSNEGGSIELRQALAEYLTIARSVQCDADQIIITEGTHQAIDLVSRTLSDLGDDVWIEDPAYWGIRNILRINGVHIRALPVDQHGIIPDLDVKESPKLIFVTPSHQYPLGSHLSLERRKQLIAFARQHKSWIIEDDYDSEFRFSGQPYPSLQGLEDDSPVIYMGTFSKTIYPALRIGYLVVPKKLFSPLRVAASELYRGGHLLDQTILAEFIREGHYEAHIRRMRLLYSKRHAFLVDLIHRHLGQNFLHEYNTAAGLHLILKLPSDSNDVLIAANALEKGVKVRALSQYYTKQYSTQHKGLLLGFACVNEQKILIAFGILLECLRDAGIQTLN
;
A
#
# COMPACT_ATOMS: atom_id res chain seq x y z
N MET A 1 12.39 49.11 -34.75
CA MET A 1 11.93 47.84 -34.13
C MET A 1 10.81 48.09 -33.09
N PHE A 2 9.80 48.89 -33.42
CA PHE A 2 8.72 49.28 -32.47
C PHE A 2 7.30 49.19 -33.08
N LEU A 3 7.19 48.67 -34.32
CA LEU A 3 5.93 48.56 -35.05
C LEU A 3 5.46 47.10 -35.24
N ILE A 4 6.28 46.11 -34.88
CA ILE A 4 5.94 44.67 -34.99
C ILE A 4 5.20 44.16 -33.75
N THR A 5 5.32 44.82 -32.60
CA THR A 5 4.67 44.43 -31.33
C THR A 5 3.19 44.81 -31.26
N GLN A 6 2.75 45.91 -31.89
CA GLN A 6 1.33 46.29 -31.87
C GLN A 6 0.44 45.38 -32.73
N SER A 7 0.94 44.90 -33.88
CA SER A 7 0.17 44.04 -34.78
C SER A 7 -0.05 42.62 -34.21
N VAL A 8 0.94 42.11 -33.47
CA VAL A 8 0.82 40.84 -32.72
C VAL A 8 -0.12 41.00 -31.51
N LEU A 9 0.00 42.10 -30.75
CA LEU A 9 -0.91 42.38 -29.63
C LEU A 9 -2.37 42.57 -30.10
N LEU A 10 -2.58 43.18 -31.27
CA LEU A 10 -3.91 43.38 -31.85
C LEU A 10 -4.49 42.05 -32.38
N LYS A 11 -3.67 41.18 -33.00
CA LYS A 11 -4.09 39.82 -33.40
C LYS A 11 -4.40 38.92 -32.21
N ILE A 12 -3.64 39.02 -31.10
CA ILE A 12 -3.93 38.32 -29.85
C ILE A 12 -5.21 38.88 -29.21
N LYS A 13 -5.38 40.21 -29.15
CA LYS A 13 -6.62 40.84 -28.66
C LYS A 13 -7.85 40.46 -29.48
N LEU A 14 -7.74 40.40 -30.81
CA LEU A 14 -8.85 40.01 -31.70
C LEU A 14 -9.19 38.52 -31.60
N ARG A 15 -8.19 37.63 -31.49
CA ARG A 15 -8.41 36.19 -31.24
C ARG A 15 -8.97 35.93 -29.83
N PHE A 16 -8.53 36.69 -28.84
CA PHE A 16 -9.04 36.62 -27.46
C PHE A 16 -10.47 37.15 -27.36
N PHE A 17 -10.81 38.22 -28.09
CA PHE A 17 -12.20 38.71 -28.19
C PHE A 17 -13.12 37.72 -28.94
N ALA A 18 -12.60 37.04 -29.96
CA ALA A 18 -13.34 35.99 -30.67
C ALA A 18 -13.55 34.74 -29.79
N PHE A 19 -12.58 34.39 -28.94
CA PHE A 19 -12.70 33.32 -27.94
C PHE A 19 -13.69 33.68 -26.82
N LEU A 20 -13.66 34.92 -26.33
CA LEU A 20 -14.60 35.43 -25.34
C LEU A 20 -16.05 35.49 -25.86
N LYS A 21 -16.27 35.73 -27.15
CA LYS A 21 -17.62 35.74 -27.73
C LYS A 21 -18.31 34.36 -27.74
N LYS A 22 -17.56 33.26 -27.60
CA LYS A 22 -18.09 31.88 -27.64
C LYS A 22 -18.15 31.20 -26.27
N SER A 23 -17.76 31.86 -25.18
CA SER A 23 -17.64 31.24 -23.87
C SER A 23 -18.56 31.90 -22.84
N VAL A 24 -19.23 31.09 -22.01
CA VAL A 24 -20.18 31.50 -20.95
C VAL A 24 -19.55 32.47 -19.92
N TYR A 25 -18.22 32.61 -19.93
CA TYR A 25 -17.43 33.45 -19.02
C TYR A 25 -17.28 34.93 -19.44
N ALA A 26 -17.84 35.35 -20.58
CA ALA A 26 -17.71 36.72 -21.09
C ALA A 26 -18.35 37.80 -20.19
N LEU A 27 -19.43 37.46 -19.48
CA LEU A 27 -20.15 38.39 -18.61
C LEU A 27 -19.42 38.65 -17.29
N THR A 28 -18.77 37.62 -16.74
CA THR A 28 -18.02 37.66 -15.47
C THR A 28 -16.72 38.46 -15.64
N TYR A 29 -16.02 38.27 -16.76
CA TYR A 29 -14.83 39.04 -17.12
C TYR A 29 -15.11 40.54 -17.27
N LYS A 30 -16.24 40.93 -17.89
CA LYS A 30 -16.65 42.34 -18.01
C LYS A 30 -16.87 43.00 -16.64
N LYS A 31 -17.50 42.29 -15.69
CA LYS A 31 -17.77 42.83 -14.34
C LYS A 31 -16.49 43.00 -13.51
N ILE A 32 -15.56 42.05 -13.60
CA ILE A 32 -14.28 42.11 -12.86
C ILE A 32 -13.38 43.22 -13.41
N ILE A 33 -13.26 43.33 -14.74
CA ILE A 33 -12.49 44.42 -15.37
C ILE A 33 -13.12 45.79 -15.06
N PHE A 34 -14.45 45.91 -15.04
CA PHE A 34 -15.12 47.15 -14.67
C PHE A 34 -14.91 47.52 -13.20
N ALA A 35 -14.93 46.54 -12.28
CA ALA A 35 -14.64 46.77 -10.86
C ALA A 35 -13.17 47.19 -10.61
N VAL A 36 -12.23 46.69 -11.42
CA VAL A 36 -10.80 47.07 -11.34
C VAL A 36 -10.55 48.45 -11.97
N ILE A 37 -11.26 48.82 -13.05
CA ILE A 37 -11.12 50.15 -13.68
C ILE A 37 -11.75 51.26 -12.85
N VAL A 38 -12.85 50.99 -12.14
CA VAL A 38 -13.55 51.98 -11.28
C VAL A 38 -12.78 52.26 -9.98
N LYS A 39 -11.87 51.39 -9.55
CA LYS A 39 -11.00 51.60 -8.38
C LYS A 39 -9.64 52.22 -8.76
N LYS A 40 -9.63 53.21 -9.65
CA LYS A 40 -8.46 54.07 -9.89
C LYS A 40 -8.45 55.22 -8.89
N ASN A 41 -7.85 54.99 -7.73
CA ASN A 41 -7.11 56.00 -6.98
C ASN A 41 -6.51 55.33 -5.74
N THR A 42 -5.36 54.67 -5.91
CA THR A 42 -4.20 54.62 -4.99
C THR A 42 -3.34 53.39 -5.27
N GLN A 43 -2.06 53.66 -5.55
CA GLN A 43 -0.87 52.80 -5.50
C GLN A 43 -0.80 51.52 -6.38
N SER A 44 0.40 51.34 -6.93
CA SER A 44 0.88 50.29 -7.82
C SER A 44 0.73 48.89 -7.22
N ILE A 45 -0.24 48.13 -7.73
CA ILE A 45 -0.38 46.70 -7.46
C ILE A 45 0.29 45.94 -8.60
N ASP A 46 1.15 45.00 -8.25
CA ASP A 46 1.93 44.16 -9.17
C ASP A 46 0.98 43.25 -9.98
N LEU A 47 1.10 43.29 -11.31
CA LEU A 47 0.22 42.58 -12.25
C LEU A 47 0.26 41.06 -12.01
N ILE A 48 1.38 40.52 -11.55
CA ILE A 48 1.57 39.09 -11.27
C ILE A 48 0.70 38.64 -10.08
N SER A 49 0.64 39.43 -9.01
CA SER A 49 -0.25 39.15 -7.88
C SER A 49 -1.74 39.21 -8.24
N LEU A 50 -2.13 40.07 -9.18
CA LEU A 50 -3.51 40.14 -9.68
C LEU A 50 -3.89 38.88 -10.50
N PHE A 51 -2.95 38.37 -11.30
CA PHE A 51 -3.13 37.11 -12.05
C PHE A 51 -3.20 35.90 -11.11
N CYS A 52 -2.35 35.80 -10.09
CA CYS A 52 -2.45 34.72 -9.10
C CYS A 52 -3.76 34.74 -8.30
N ILE A 53 -4.27 35.90 -7.91
CA ILE A 53 -5.58 36.01 -7.23
C ILE A 53 -6.71 35.64 -8.18
N ALA A 54 -6.63 36.06 -9.46
CA ALA A 54 -7.61 35.68 -10.48
C ALA A 54 -7.60 34.17 -10.75
N ASP A 55 -6.43 33.53 -10.81
CA ASP A 55 -6.29 32.08 -11.00
C ASP A 55 -6.73 31.27 -9.78
N ILE A 56 -6.44 31.74 -8.55
CA ILE A 56 -6.95 31.12 -7.31
C ILE A 56 -8.48 31.25 -7.23
N MET A 57 -9.04 32.40 -7.63
CA MET A 57 -10.49 32.57 -7.72
C MET A 57 -11.11 31.78 -8.86
N LEU A 58 -10.42 31.61 -9.99
CA LEU A 58 -10.85 30.75 -11.09
C LEU A 58 -10.83 29.29 -10.66
N ALA A 59 -9.78 28.83 -9.98
CA ALA A 59 -9.62 27.49 -9.44
C ALA A 59 -10.67 27.18 -8.36
N ARG A 60 -10.98 28.15 -7.49
CA ARG A 60 -12.12 28.04 -6.56
C ARG A 60 -13.43 28.01 -7.31
N ALA A 61 -13.64 28.87 -8.30
CA ALA A 61 -14.87 28.91 -9.08
C ALA A 61 -15.06 27.64 -9.92
N THR A 62 -14.01 27.06 -10.50
CA THR A 62 -14.04 25.79 -11.22
C THR A 62 -14.20 24.61 -10.27
N PHE A 63 -13.59 24.62 -9.08
CA PHE A 63 -13.85 23.62 -8.03
C PHE A 63 -15.32 23.66 -7.58
N TYR A 64 -15.86 24.84 -7.27
CA TYR A 64 -17.28 25.02 -6.95
C TYR A 64 -18.23 24.69 -8.12
N PHE A 65 -17.80 24.87 -9.38
CA PHE A 65 -18.58 24.48 -10.56
C PHE A 65 -18.52 22.97 -10.81
N TRP A 66 -17.36 22.34 -10.57
CA TRP A 66 -17.12 20.91 -10.75
C TRP A 66 -17.82 20.09 -9.67
N GLU A 67 -17.77 20.53 -8.42
CA GLU A 67 -18.55 19.95 -7.31
C GLU A 67 -20.07 20.09 -7.55
N ARG A 68 -20.51 21.23 -8.12
CA ARG A 68 -21.89 21.41 -8.58
C ARG A 68 -22.29 20.47 -9.72
N ALA A 69 -21.40 20.23 -10.70
CA ALA A 69 -21.70 19.39 -11.85
C ALA A 69 -21.72 17.89 -11.49
N ASN A 70 -20.87 17.44 -10.56
CA ASN A 70 -20.79 16.03 -10.13
C ASN A 70 -21.96 15.60 -9.24
N LEU A 71 -22.40 16.45 -8.30
CA LEU A 71 -23.61 16.19 -7.49
C LEU A 71 -24.89 16.20 -8.34
N GLN A 72 -24.89 16.96 -9.44
CA GLN A 72 -25.99 16.98 -10.40
C GLN A 72 -26.08 15.62 -11.11
N SER A 73 -25.00 15.18 -11.77
CA SER A 73 -24.88 13.90 -12.50
C SER A 73 -25.26 12.65 -11.68
N LEU A 74 -24.78 12.54 -10.44
CA LEU A 74 -25.01 11.34 -9.63
C LEU A 74 -26.43 11.25 -9.09
N LEU A 75 -27.07 12.40 -8.83
CA LEU A 75 -28.47 12.42 -8.41
C LEU A 75 -29.41 12.05 -9.57
N GLY A 76 -29.13 12.52 -10.79
CA GLY A 76 -29.91 12.10 -11.95
C GLY A 76 -29.79 10.60 -12.20
N ASP A 77 -28.59 10.04 -12.14
CA ASP A 77 -28.35 8.59 -12.28
C ASP A 77 -29.07 7.79 -11.18
N TYR A 78 -28.98 8.24 -9.91
CA TYR A 78 -29.70 7.64 -8.79
C TYR A 78 -31.21 7.63 -9.03
N LEU A 79 -31.78 8.77 -9.46
CA LEU A 79 -33.21 8.87 -9.73
C LEU A 79 -33.63 8.04 -10.94
N LEU A 80 -32.84 7.99 -12.00
CA LEU A 80 -33.10 7.13 -13.16
C LEU A 80 -33.16 5.64 -12.75
N GLN A 81 -32.23 5.18 -11.91
CA GLN A 81 -32.24 3.82 -11.40
C GLN A 81 -33.47 3.53 -10.51
N ARG A 82 -33.84 4.46 -9.62
CA ARG A 82 -35.01 4.30 -8.74
C ARG A 82 -36.34 4.40 -9.49
N LEU A 83 -36.42 5.27 -10.49
CA LEU A 83 -37.59 5.37 -11.36
C LEU A 83 -37.80 4.08 -12.16
N GLN A 84 -36.76 3.32 -12.50
CA GLN A 84 -36.93 1.99 -13.13
C GLN A 84 -37.53 0.96 -12.17
N GLN A 85 -37.28 1.08 -10.86
CA GLN A 85 -37.78 0.15 -9.84
C GLN A 85 -39.20 0.49 -9.37
N ASP A 86 -39.52 1.77 -9.25
CA ASP A 86 -40.86 2.24 -8.87
C ASP A 86 -41.73 2.39 -10.13
N VAL A 87 -42.59 1.40 -10.40
CA VAL A 87 -43.40 1.34 -11.63
C VAL A 87 -44.83 1.86 -11.43
N GLU A 88 -45.26 2.03 -10.18
CA GLU A 88 -46.65 2.35 -9.85
C GLU A 88 -46.93 3.85 -9.88
N GLY A 89 -48.12 4.25 -10.34
CA GLY A 89 -48.59 5.64 -10.29
C GLY A 89 -47.99 6.59 -11.34
N THR A 90 -48.37 7.86 -11.24
CA THR A 90 -47.97 8.90 -12.20
C THR A 90 -46.48 9.22 -12.08
N LEU A 91 -45.86 9.64 -13.20
CA LEU A 91 -44.43 9.96 -13.23
C LEU A 91 -44.05 11.07 -12.24
N GLN A 92 -44.95 12.03 -12.00
CA GLN A 92 -44.79 13.08 -10.99
C GLN A 92 -44.67 12.48 -9.59
N LEU A 93 -45.56 11.55 -9.24
CA LEU A 93 -45.60 10.89 -7.94
C LEU A 93 -44.40 9.96 -7.72
N ARG A 94 -43.92 9.31 -8.78
CA ARG A 94 -42.71 8.48 -8.77
C ARG A 94 -41.45 9.32 -8.54
N VAL A 95 -41.29 10.43 -9.26
CA VAL A 95 -40.17 11.38 -9.05
C VAL A 95 -40.19 11.95 -7.64
N PHE A 96 -41.37 12.33 -7.14
CA PHE A 96 -41.57 12.77 -5.77
C PHE A 96 -41.14 11.70 -4.75
N ARG A 97 -41.64 10.46 -4.86
CA ARG A 97 -41.30 9.36 -3.96
C ARG A 97 -39.81 9.03 -3.97
N CYS A 98 -39.19 8.99 -5.15
CA CYS A 98 -37.75 8.74 -5.28
C CYS A 98 -36.92 9.82 -4.57
N LEU A 99 -37.25 11.11 -4.78
CA LEU A 99 -36.58 12.22 -4.11
C LEU A 99 -36.83 12.22 -2.60
N ARG A 100 -38.06 11.96 -2.17
CA ARG A 100 -38.43 11.88 -0.75
C ARG A 100 -37.65 10.77 -0.06
N ASN A 101 -37.62 9.57 -0.66
CA ASN A 101 -36.89 8.44 -0.11
C ASN A 101 -35.38 8.70 -0.07
N ALA A 102 -34.82 9.41 -1.06
CA ALA A 102 -33.41 9.82 -1.05
C ALA A 102 -33.09 10.75 0.13
N ILE A 103 -34.01 11.64 0.49
CA ILE A 103 -33.87 12.54 1.64
C ILE A 103 -34.02 11.76 2.96
N ILE A 104 -35.03 10.91 3.08
CA ILE A 104 -35.29 10.10 4.29
C ILE A 104 -34.14 9.14 4.57
N GLN A 105 -33.60 8.47 3.54
CA GLN A 105 -32.50 7.51 3.67
C GLN A 105 -31.12 8.18 3.83
N GLY A 106 -31.05 9.51 3.81
CA GLY A 106 -29.79 10.26 3.96
C GLY A 106 -28.88 10.23 2.73
N VAL A 107 -29.33 9.70 1.59
CA VAL A 107 -28.62 9.77 0.30
C VAL A 107 -28.42 11.24 -0.11
N LEU A 108 -29.42 12.08 0.17
CA LEU A 108 -29.32 13.52 0.06
C LEU A 108 -29.24 14.14 1.45
N ALA A 109 -28.04 14.60 1.82
CA ALA A 109 -27.79 15.16 3.14
C ALA A 109 -28.60 16.45 3.40
N PRO A 110 -29.02 16.71 4.65
CA PRO A 110 -29.63 17.99 5.04
C PRO A 110 -28.74 19.18 4.65
N LYS A 111 -29.36 20.33 4.34
CA LYS A 111 -28.66 21.53 3.84
C LYS A 111 -27.97 21.36 2.49
N THR A 112 -28.18 20.26 1.77
CA THR A 112 -27.73 20.13 0.38
C THR A 112 -28.69 20.86 -0.53
N ARG A 113 -28.15 21.54 -1.56
CA ARG A 113 -28.94 22.23 -2.58
C ARG A 113 -29.40 21.23 -3.63
N LEU A 114 -30.70 21.20 -3.92
CA LEU A 114 -31.23 20.44 -5.04
C LEU A 114 -30.86 21.11 -6.38
N PRO A 115 -30.67 20.32 -7.46
CA PRO A 115 -30.48 20.87 -8.80
C PRO A 115 -31.63 21.80 -9.22
N ALA A 116 -31.39 22.67 -10.20
CA ALA A 116 -32.50 23.44 -10.75
C ALA A 116 -33.48 22.50 -11.47
N SER A 117 -34.79 22.75 -11.38
CA SER A 117 -35.80 21.87 -11.97
C SER A 117 -35.66 21.67 -13.48
N ARG A 118 -35.06 22.64 -14.19
CA ARG A 118 -34.73 22.53 -15.62
C ARG A 118 -33.58 21.56 -15.88
N ASP A 119 -32.58 21.56 -15.01
CA ASP A 119 -31.38 20.74 -15.18
C ASP A 119 -31.72 19.30 -14.81
N LEU A 120 -32.39 19.09 -13.67
CA LEU A 120 -32.84 17.75 -13.27
C LEU A 120 -33.80 17.13 -14.29
N ALA A 121 -34.74 17.89 -14.85
CA ALA A 121 -35.67 17.39 -15.84
C ALA A 121 -34.98 16.94 -17.14
N LYS A 122 -33.95 17.68 -17.58
CA LYS A 122 -33.13 17.29 -18.74
C LYS A 122 -32.37 16.00 -18.48
N GLU A 123 -31.82 15.88 -17.27
CA GLU A 123 -30.99 14.77 -16.87
C GLU A 123 -31.77 13.46 -16.78
N ILE A 124 -32.92 13.47 -16.10
CA ILE A 124 -33.78 12.28 -15.97
C ILE A 124 -34.76 12.10 -17.16
N LYS A 125 -34.62 12.92 -18.21
CA LYS A 125 -35.41 12.91 -19.46
C LYS A 125 -36.94 12.98 -19.24
N VAL A 126 -37.39 13.84 -18.32
CA VAL A 126 -38.82 14.08 -18.07
C VAL A 126 -39.21 15.53 -18.34
N SER A 127 -40.52 15.80 -18.38
CA SER A 127 -40.99 17.17 -18.52
C SER A 127 -40.56 18.02 -17.31
N ARG A 128 -40.20 19.29 -17.54
CA ARG A 128 -39.89 20.23 -16.45
C ARG A 128 -41.04 20.32 -15.43
N ASN A 129 -42.28 20.25 -15.90
CA ASN A 129 -43.47 20.30 -15.06
C ASN A 129 -43.55 19.11 -14.09
N THR A 130 -43.02 17.95 -14.49
CA THR A 130 -42.94 16.76 -13.65
C THR A 130 -42.03 16.98 -12.44
N VAL A 131 -40.84 17.55 -12.68
CA VAL A 131 -39.89 17.86 -11.59
C VAL A 131 -40.38 19.02 -10.73
N LEU A 132 -40.96 20.06 -11.34
CA LEU A 132 -41.55 21.17 -10.60
C LEU A 132 -42.65 20.69 -9.64
N SER A 133 -43.55 19.83 -10.11
CA SER A 133 -44.61 19.25 -9.28
C SER A 133 -44.04 18.44 -8.11
N ALA A 134 -42.99 17.65 -8.36
CA ALA A 134 -42.32 16.91 -7.29
C ALA A 134 -41.65 17.84 -6.26
N TYR A 135 -41.02 18.94 -6.69
CA TYR A 135 -40.40 19.91 -5.78
C TYR A 135 -41.44 20.68 -4.98
N GLU A 136 -42.58 21.02 -5.58
CA GLU A 136 -43.70 21.67 -4.90
C GLU A 136 -44.30 20.74 -3.84
N GLN A 137 -44.45 19.45 -4.13
CA GLN A 137 -44.91 18.45 -3.17
C GLN A 137 -43.90 18.25 -2.02
N LEU A 138 -42.60 18.15 -2.32
CA LEU A 138 -41.56 18.08 -1.28
C LEU A 138 -41.57 19.32 -0.39
N ARG A 139 -41.81 20.50 -0.96
CA ARG A 139 -41.89 21.76 -0.22
C ARG A 139 -43.15 21.80 0.65
N ALA A 140 -44.29 21.39 0.10
CA ALA A 140 -45.55 21.33 0.84
C ALA A 140 -45.49 20.37 2.03
N GLN A 141 -44.73 19.27 1.89
CA GLN A 141 -44.52 18.31 2.97
C GLN A 141 -43.30 18.63 3.86
N GLY A 142 -42.60 19.76 3.64
CA GLY A 142 -41.54 20.23 4.53
C GLY A 142 -40.17 19.56 4.36
N TYR A 143 -39.94 18.77 3.31
CA TYR A 143 -38.63 18.18 3.03
C TYR A 143 -37.62 19.17 2.43
N VAL A 144 -38.11 20.23 1.79
CA VAL A 144 -37.27 21.24 1.13
C VAL A 144 -37.75 22.66 1.39
N GLU A 145 -36.79 23.58 1.47
CA GLU A 145 -36.97 25.02 1.65
C GLU A 145 -36.56 25.76 0.37
N ALA A 146 -37.45 26.60 -0.17
CA ALA A 146 -37.11 27.49 -1.27
C ALA A 146 -36.58 28.81 -0.70
N ARG A 147 -35.33 29.16 -1.01
CA ARG A 147 -34.72 30.45 -0.62
C ARG A 147 -34.71 31.39 -1.82
N THR A 148 -35.32 32.56 -1.69
CA THR A 148 -35.42 33.56 -2.76
C THR A 148 -34.03 33.89 -3.34
N GLY A 149 -33.83 33.62 -4.63
CA GLY A 149 -32.55 33.83 -5.33
C GLY A 149 -31.46 32.77 -5.09
N GLN A 150 -31.65 31.81 -4.18
CA GLN A 150 -30.63 30.83 -3.79
C GLN A 150 -30.99 29.37 -4.13
N GLY A 151 -32.18 29.11 -4.68
CA GLY A 151 -32.61 27.77 -5.13
C GLY A 151 -33.35 26.98 -4.06
N THR A 152 -33.54 25.68 -4.31
CA THR A 152 -34.23 24.75 -3.40
C THR A 152 -33.21 23.99 -2.57
N TRP A 153 -33.38 23.98 -1.26
CA TRP A 153 -32.47 23.36 -0.29
C TRP A 153 -33.21 22.30 0.52
N ILE A 154 -32.53 21.22 0.91
CA ILE A 154 -33.13 20.20 1.78
C ILE A 154 -33.20 20.77 3.21
N ALA A 155 -34.37 20.63 3.82
CA ALA A 155 -34.65 21.15 5.16
C ALA A 155 -33.66 20.57 6.19
N GLU A 156 -33.27 21.38 7.17
CA GLU A 156 -32.36 20.94 8.23
C GLU A 156 -33.00 19.91 9.16
N LYS A 157 -34.32 20.01 9.34
CA LYS A 157 -35.13 19.06 10.12
C LYS A 157 -36.25 18.55 9.24
N ILE A 158 -36.18 17.29 8.83
CA ILE A 158 -37.24 16.63 8.06
C ILE A 158 -38.38 16.18 8.99
N PRO A 159 -39.65 16.12 8.52
CA PRO A 159 -40.80 15.72 9.34
C PRO A 159 -40.60 14.40 10.12
N GLU A 160 -39.96 13.41 9.49
CA GLU A 160 -39.67 12.10 10.07
C GLU A 160 -38.70 12.17 11.24
N SER A 161 -37.83 13.18 11.30
CA SER A 161 -36.92 13.37 12.43
C SER A 161 -37.67 13.71 13.74
N PHE A 162 -38.91 14.20 13.63
CA PHE A 162 -39.80 14.42 14.79
C PHE A 162 -40.57 13.17 15.19
N LEU A 163 -40.84 12.25 14.25
CA LEU A 163 -41.50 10.96 14.50
C LEU A 163 -40.53 9.92 15.08
N ILE A 164 -39.29 9.86 14.57
CA ILE A 164 -38.24 8.94 15.05
C ILE A 164 -37.88 9.21 16.51
N LYS A 165 -37.98 10.46 17.00
CA LYS A 165 -37.78 10.76 18.43
C LYS A 165 -38.89 10.24 19.34
N ALA A 166 -40.10 10.03 18.83
CA ALA A 166 -41.22 9.47 19.61
C ALA A 166 -41.18 7.93 19.63
N GLU A 167 -40.69 7.29 18.56
CA GLU A 167 -40.57 5.83 18.47
C GLU A 167 -39.27 5.28 19.12
N ASN A 168 -38.20 6.09 19.19
CA ASN A 168 -36.95 5.72 19.88
C ASN A 168 -37.08 5.56 21.41
N ASN A 169 -38.22 5.89 22.01
CA ASN A 169 -38.49 5.66 23.44
C ASN A 169 -39.42 4.47 23.71
N ILE A 170 -39.98 3.79 22.68
CA ILE A 170 -40.91 2.67 22.88
C ILE A 170 -40.56 1.42 22.03
N CYS A 171 -39.70 1.51 21.02
CA CYS A 171 -39.24 0.34 20.27
C CYS A 171 -37.75 0.04 20.50
N HIS A 172 -37.43 -0.54 21.65
CA HIS A 172 -36.40 -1.59 21.70
C HIS A 172 -37.01 -2.90 21.19
N THR A 173 -37.59 -2.89 19.98
CA THR A 173 -37.52 -4.08 19.16
C THR A 173 -36.05 -4.23 18.84
N GLU A 174 -35.40 -5.16 19.53
CA GLU A 174 -34.16 -5.77 19.10
C GLU A 174 -34.18 -5.83 17.58
N GLU A 175 -33.33 -5.05 16.92
CA GLU A 175 -32.93 -5.35 15.56
C GLU A 175 -32.28 -6.74 15.64
N ASN A 176 -33.12 -7.77 15.58
CA ASN A 176 -32.84 -8.98 14.82
C ASN A 176 -32.64 -8.54 13.36
N LYS A 177 -31.59 -7.73 13.10
CA LYS A 177 -30.74 -8.02 11.97
C LYS A 177 -30.30 -9.43 12.28
N GLN A 178 -31.01 -10.39 11.69
CA GLN A 178 -30.48 -11.72 11.49
C GLN A 178 -29.05 -11.46 11.06
N ASN A 179 -28.10 -11.71 11.97
CA ASN A 179 -26.71 -11.84 11.61
C ASN A 179 -26.74 -13.04 10.68
N GLU A 180 -27.07 -12.82 9.41
CA GLU A 180 -26.71 -13.69 8.33
C GLU A 180 -25.20 -13.73 8.43
N SER A 181 -24.71 -14.69 9.21
CA SER A 181 -23.31 -15.02 9.29
C SER A 181 -22.95 -15.42 7.87
N TYR A 182 -22.38 -14.48 7.12
CA TYR A 182 -21.84 -14.76 5.81
C TYR A 182 -20.78 -15.85 6.00
N ASN A 183 -21.13 -17.09 5.65
CA ASN A 183 -20.23 -18.21 5.81
C ASN A 183 -19.17 -18.11 4.72
N LEU A 184 -17.92 -17.92 5.13
CA LEU A 184 -16.79 -18.05 4.21
C LEU A 184 -16.71 -19.50 3.71
N SER A 185 -16.19 -19.68 2.50
CA SER A 185 -15.83 -21.02 2.01
C SER A 185 -14.82 -21.65 2.97
N GLN A 186 -14.73 -22.99 2.99
CA GLN A 186 -13.75 -23.69 3.83
C GLN A 186 -12.33 -23.15 3.63
N ARG A 187 -11.96 -22.86 2.37
CA ARG A 187 -10.67 -22.24 2.00
C ARG A 187 -10.53 -20.82 2.57
N GLY A 188 -11.58 -20.00 2.52
CA GLY A 188 -11.60 -18.66 3.08
C GLY A 188 -11.50 -18.65 4.61
N SER A 189 -12.30 -19.50 5.29
CA SER A 189 -12.23 -19.68 6.74
C SER A 189 -10.86 -20.15 7.20
N TYR A 190 -10.25 -21.09 6.45
CA TYR A 190 -8.92 -21.59 6.75
C TYR A 190 -7.87 -20.47 6.64
N LEU A 191 -7.93 -19.60 5.63
CA LEU A 191 -7.02 -18.46 5.50
C LEU A 191 -7.16 -17.47 6.67
N VAL A 192 -8.39 -17.09 7.03
CA VAL A 192 -8.65 -16.14 8.13
C VAL A 192 -8.18 -16.71 9.47
N GLY A 193 -8.31 -18.03 9.68
CA GLY A 193 -7.84 -18.71 10.89
C GLY A 193 -6.32 -18.62 11.14
N TYR A 194 -5.52 -18.27 10.12
CA TYR A 194 -4.07 -18.04 10.25
C TYR A 194 -3.66 -16.58 10.02
N SER A 195 -4.55 -15.63 10.29
CA SER A 195 -4.21 -14.22 10.24
C SER A 195 -3.12 -13.91 11.28
N ALA A 196 -1.91 -13.65 10.79
CA ALA A 196 -0.76 -13.26 11.61
C ALA A 196 -0.28 -11.84 11.30
N ALA A 197 -0.88 -11.17 10.31
CA ALA A 197 -0.58 -9.80 9.95
C ALA A 197 -0.89 -8.86 11.11
N SER A 198 0.08 -8.02 11.48
CA SER A 198 -0.13 -6.98 12.48
C SER A 198 -1.02 -5.87 11.89
N PRO A 199 -2.04 -5.36 12.60
CA PRO A 199 -2.73 -4.15 12.18
C PRO A 199 -1.84 -2.90 12.31
N TYR A 200 -0.76 -2.98 13.10
CA TYR A 200 0.23 -1.93 13.27
C TYR A 200 1.42 -2.16 12.35
N GLN A 201 1.65 -1.22 11.43
CA GLN A 201 2.73 -1.26 10.42
C GLN A 201 3.82 -0.20 10.67
N TRP A 202 3.75 0.52 11.79
CA TRP A 202 4.70 1.58 12.15
C TRP A 202 4.84 1.79 13.66
N GLY A 203 6.06 2.08 14.10
CA GLY A 203 6.39 2.41 15.49
C GLY A 203 7.54 1.56 16.04
N ALA A 204 8.00 1.92 17.24
CA ALA A 204 9.12 1.24 17.89
C ALA A 204 8.88 -0.27 17.97
N PHE A 205 9.91 -1.03 17.62
CA PHE A 205 9.95 -2.49 17.60
C PHE A 205 9.11 -3.22 16.55
N VAL A 206 8.40 -2.51 15.65
CA VAL A 206 7.74 -3.16 14.50
C VAL A 206 8.81 -3.83 13.61
N PRO A 207 8.84 -5.17 13.50
CA PRO A 207 9.91 -5.87 12.81
C PRO A 207 9.93 -5.60 11.30
N GLY A 208 11.11 -5.36 10.75
CA GLY A 208 11.31 -5.21 9.31
C GLY A 208 10.71 -3.94 8.70
N ALA A 209 10.31 -2.94 9.49
CA ALA A 209 9.92 -1.63 8.95
C ALA A 209 11.17 -0.75 8.78
N PRO A 210 11.47 -0.23 7.58
CA PRO A 210 12.52 0.76 7.40
C PRO A 210 12.09 2.13 7.95
N ASP A 211 13.04 3.04 8.15
CA ASP A 211 12.74 4.44 8.45
C ASP A 211 12.30 5.20 7.20
N VAL A 212 10.99 5.22 6.95
CA VAL A 212 10.43 5.92 5.80
C VAL A 212 10.53 7.45 5.91
N THR A 213 10.85 8.00 7.09
CA THR A 213 11.00 9.46 7.27
C THR A 213 12.31 9.98 6.69
N GLU A 214 13.29 9.09 6.49
CA GLU A 214 14.61 9.40 5.93
C GLU A 214 14.69 9.20 4.41
N PHE A 215 13.60 8.74 3.79
CA PHE A 215 13.54 8.57 2.34
C PHE A 215 13.56 9.94 1.64
N PRO A 216 14.39 10.15 0.60
CA PRO A 216 14.54 11.44 -0.08
C PRO A 216 13.34 11.74 -1.01
N HIS A 217 12.17 11.97 -0.44
CA HIS A 217 10.92 12.23 -1.17
C HIS A 217 11.04 13.38 -2.16
N HIS A 218 11.77 14.44 -1.83
CA HIS A 218 11.95 15.59 -2.72
C HIS A 218 12.64 15.23 -4.05
N ILE A 219 13.61 14.29 -4.02
CA ILE A 219 14.29 13.80 -5.23
C ILE A 219 13.32 12.96 -6.05
N PHE A 220 12.66 12.00 -5.38
CA PHE A 220 11.71 11.10 -6.02
C PHE A 220 10.54 11.86 -6.67
N SER A 221 9.96 12.84 -5.97
CA SER A 221 8.89 13.71 -6.48
C SER A 221 9.33 14.59 -7.65
N ARG A 222 10.60 14.99 -7.70
CA ARG A 222 11.15 15.75 -8.84
C ARG A 222 11.21 14.89 -10.10
N ILE A 223 11.69 13.64 -9.98
CA ILE A 223 11.71 12.66 -11.07
C ILE A 223 10.27 12.38 -11.53
N GLN A 224 9.38 12.08 -10.59
CA GLN A 224 7.96 11.85 -10.84
C GLN A 224 7.31 13.00 -11.61
N THR A 225 7.47 14.24 -11.14
CA THR A 225 6.89 15.43 -11.78
C THR A 225 7.40 15.62 -13.20
N ARG A 226 8.66 15.27 -13.48
CA ARG A 226 9.21 15.36 -14.83
C ARG A 226 8.59 14.30 -15.75
N LEU A 227 8.52 13.05 -15.30
CA LEU A 227 8.00 11.92 -16.10
C LEU A 227 6.47 11.96 -16.26
N SER A 228 5.74 12.53 -15.30
CA SER A 228 4.28 12.57 -15.33
C SER A 228 3.68 13.71 -16.17
N ARG A 229 4.51 14.62 -16.73
CA ARG A 229 4.02 15.77 -17.51
C ARG A 229 3.37 15.35 -18.83
N GLU A 230 4.03 14.44 -19.54
CA GLU A 230 3.58 13.93 -20.84
C GLU A 230 3.88 12.42 -20.91
N PRO A 231 3.17 11.60 -20.12
CA PRO A 231 3.41 10.16 -20.11
C PRO A 231 3.06 9.56 -21.47
N SER A 232 3.90 8.66 -21.95
CA SER A 232 3.62 7.89 -23.16
C SER A 232 2.44 6.94 -22.92
N VAL A 233 1.73 6.55 -23.98
CA VAL A 233 0.63 5.57 -23.88
C VAL A 233 1.10 4.28 -23.21
N SER A 234 2.32 3.82 -23.52
CA SER A 234 2.89 2.61 -22.92
C SER A 234 2.99 2.66 -21.40
N GLN A 235 3.12 3.85 -20.80
CA GLN A 235 3.18 4.05 -19.35
C GLN A 235 1.79 4.17 -18.70
N LEU A 236 0.74 4.31 -19.51
CA LEU A 236 -0.65 4.49 -19.06
C LEU A 236 -1.52 3.24 -19.29
N ILE A 237 -0.96 2.20 -19.90
CA ILE A 237 -1.64 0.93 -20.18
C ILE A 237 -1.03 -0.20 -19.36
N TYR A 238 -1.66 -1.38 -19.43
CA TYR A 238 -1.12 -2.59 -18.82
C TYR A 238 0.10 -3.11 -19.58
N SER A 239 1.04 -3.71 -18.86
CA SER A 239 2.19 -4.42 -19.41
C SER A 239 2.00 -5.94 -19.32
N ASN A 240 2.48 -6.64 -20.34
CA ASN A 240 2.67 -8.08 -20.41
C ASN A 240 4.15 -8.46 -20.55
N GLU A 241 5.07 -7.50 -20.39
CA GLU A 241 6.52 -7.64 -20.62
C GLU A 241 7.31 -7.93 -19.34
N GLY A 242 6.63 -8.25 -18.24
CA GLY A 242 7.25 -8.48 -16.92
C GLY A 242 7.64 -7.19 -16.18
N GLY A 243 7.08 -6.04 -16.57
CA GLY A 243 7.36 -4.73 -16.00
C GLY A 243 8.08 -3.78 -16.97
N SER A 244 8.37 -2.57 -16.49
CA SER A 244 9.12 -1.55 -17.23
C SER A 244 10.52 -2.07 -17.60
N ILE A 245 10.89 -1.94 -18.86
CA ILE A 245 12.22 -2.32 -19.33
C ILE A 245 13.30 -1.49 -18.64
N GLU A 246 13.00 -0.23 -18.33
CA GLU A 246 13.91 0.68 -17.68
C GLU A 246 14.29 0.18 -16.29
N LEU A 247 13.31 -0.26 -15.51
CA LEU A 247 13.54 -0.79 -14.17
C LEU A 247 14.29 -2.13 -14.22
N ARG A 248 13.92 -3.02 -15.16
CA ARG A 248 14.59 -4.30 -15.33
C ARG A 248 16.07 -4.13 -15.68
N GLN A 249 16.41 -3.20 -16.56
CA GLN A 249 17.81 -2.89 -16.89
C GLN A 249 18.57 -2.33 -15.68
N ALA A 250 18.00 -1.34 -14.99
CA ALA A 250 18.61 -0.74 -13.81
C ALA A 250 18.85 -1.78 -12.69
N LEU A 251 17.93 -2.73 -12.53
CA LEU A 251 18.06 -3.85 -11.60
C LEU A 251 19.16 -4.83 -12.00
N ALA A 252 19.23 -5.25 -13.27
CA ALA A 252 20.26 -6.18 -13.74
C ALA A 252 21.67 -5.63 -13.49
N GLU A 253 21.89 -4.35 -13.81
CA GLU A 253 23.15 -3.64 -13.54
C GLU A 253 23.47 -3.56 -12.03
N TYR A 254 22.50 -3.12 -11.22
CA TYR A 254 22.67 -3.01 -9.77
C TYR A 254 22.95 -4.36 -9.10
N LEU A 255 22.19 -5.39 -9.42
CA LEU A 255 22.26 -6.71 -8.77
C LEU A 255 23.57 -7.44 -9.09
N THR A 256 24.09 -7.27 -10.31
CA THR A 256 25.40 -7.80 -10.69
C THR A 256 26.49 -7.27 -9.77
N ILE A 257 26.47 -5.97 -9.47
CA ILE A 257 27.48 -5.31 -8.62
C ILE A 257 27.23 -5.61 -7.13
N ALA A 258 25.98 -5.46 -6.68
CA ALA A 258 25.66 -5.49 -5.25
C ALA A 258 25.57 -6.92 -4.67
N ARG A 259 25.15 -7.89 -5.48
CA ARG A 259 24.78 -9.24 -5.03
C ARG A 259 25.47 -10.37 -5.79
N SER A 260 26.27 -10.04 -6.81
CA SER A 260 26.86 -11.02 -7.74
C SER A 260 25.81 -11.87 -8.46
N VAL A 261 24.56 -11.39 -8.53
CA VAL A 261 23.49 -12.04 -9.28
C VAL A 261 23.83 -11.91 -10.77
N GLN A 262 23.85 -13.04 -11.47
CA GLN A 262 24.11 -13.06 -12.90
C GLN A 262 22.78 -13.06 -13.65
N CYS A 263 22.40 -11.92 -14.23
CA CYS A 263 21.17 -11.84 -15.02
C CYS A 263 21.16 -10.70 -16.05
N ASP A 264 20.34 -10.92 -17.07
CA ASP A 264 19.95 -9.92 -18.05
C ASP A 264 18.54 -9.37 -17.73
N ALA A 265 18.16 -8.25 -18.35
CA ALA A 265 16.83 -7.65 -18.14
C ALA A 265 15.66 -8.57 -18.56
N ASP A 266 15.90 -9.50 -19.51
CA ASP A 266 14.96 -10.53 -19.97
C ASP A 266 14.89 -11.75 -19.03
N GLN A 267 15.40 -11.61 -17.80
CA GLN A 267 15.23 -12.57 -16.72
C GLN A 267 14.50 -11.97 -15.52
N ILE A 268 14.13 -10.69 -15.58
CA ILE A 268 13.55 -9.99 -14.44
C ILE A 268 12.04 -9.83 -14.63
N ILE A 269 11.27 -10.23 -13.63
CA ILE A 269 9.82 -10.00 -13.56
C ILE A 269 9.53 -9.12 -12.36
N ILE A 270 8.99 -7.94 -12.58
CA ILE A 270 8.56 -7.01 -11.54
C ILE A 270 7.23 -7.50 -10.95
N THR A 271 7.13 -7.45 -9.63
CA THR A 271 5.95 -7.89 -8.87
C THR A 271 5.48 -6.81 -7.91
N GLU A 272 4.22 -6.89 -7.51
CA GLU A 272 3.61 -6.19 -6.39
C GLU A 272 4.10 -6.82 -5.08
N GLY A 273 5.40 -6.70 -4.80
CA GLY A 273 6.09 -7.24 -3.64
C GLY A 273 6.25 -8.76 -3.64
N THR A 274 6.79 -9.28 -2.53
CA THR A 274 7.17 -10.70 -2.41
C THR A 274 5.98 -11.65 -2.34
N HIS A 275 4.83 -11.21 -1.84
CA HIS A 275 3.64 -12.07 -1.78
C HIS A 275 3.15 -12.48 -3.17
N GLN A 276 3.10 -11.53 -4.12
CA GLN A 276 2.75 -11.87 -5.51
C GLN A 276 3.82 -12.75 -6.16
N ALA A 277 5.10 -12.52 -5.85
CA ALA A 277 6.19 -13.33 -6.38
C ALA A 277 6.10 -14.80 -5.91
N ILE A 278 5.88 -15.03 -4.62
CA ILE A 278 5.66 -16.37 -4.04
C ILE A 278 4.42 -17.01 -4.66
N ASP A 279 3.32 -16.26 -4.80
CA ASP A 279 2.07 -16.77 -5.38
C ASP A 279 2.26 -17.17 -6.85
N LEU A 280 2.93 -16.34 -7.65
CA LEU A 280 3.25 -16.61 -9.05
C LEU A 280 4.09 -17.88 -9.18
N VAL A 281 5.22 -17.98 -8.47
CA VAL A 281 6.14 -19.11 -8.57
C VAL A 281 5.48 -20.41 -8.11
N SER A 282 4.76 -20.39 -6.98
CA SER A 282 4.10 -21.60 -6.48
C SER A 282 2.92 -22.05 -7.36
N ARG A 283 2.13 -21.13 -7.95
CA ARG A 283 1.05 -21.54 -8.88
C ARG A 283 1.53 -22.09 -10.21
N THR A 284 2.74 -21.72 -10.63
CA THR A 284 3.24 -22.03 -11.98
C THR A 284 4.24 -23.17 -12.01
N LEU A 285 4.95 -23.43 -10.90
CA LEU A 285 6.00 -24.44 -10.81
C LEU A 285 5.65 -25.60 -9.86
N SER A 286 4.44 -25.64 -9.30
CA SER A 286 3.93 -26.78 -8.52
C SER A 286 2.46 -27.05 -8.78
N ASP A 287 2.09 -28.32 -8.66
CA ASP A 287 0.72 -28.81 -8.68
C ASP A 287 0.11 -28.83 -7.27
N LEU A 288 -1.21 -29.05 -7.21
CA LEU A 288 -1.90 -29.26 -5.93
C LEU A 288 -1.35 -30.52 -5.24
N GLY A 289 -0.98 -30.39 -3.98
CA GLY A 289 -0.43 -31.47 -3.16
C GLY A 289 1.07 -31.68 -3.32
N ASP A 290 1.75 -31.00 -4.24
CA ASP A 290 3.20 -31.09 -4.36
C ASP A 290 3.92 -30.63 -3.08
N ASP A 291 5.03 -31.30 -2.75
CA ASP A 291 5.86 -30.97 -1.60
C ASP A 291 6.66 -29.68 -1.82
N VAL A 292 6.65 -28.80 -0.82
CA VAL A 292 7.44 -27.57 -0.78
C VAL A 292 8.14 -27.44 0.56
N TRP A 293 9.45 -27.18 0.52
CA TRP A 293 10.24 -26.96 1.72
C TRP A 293 10.28 -25.50 2.11
N ILE A 294 10.15 -25.24 3.41
CA ILE A 294 10.38 -23.93 4.02
C ILE A 294 11.24 -24.09 5.27
N GLU A 295 11.93 -23.02 5.66
CA GLU A 295 12.59 -22.91 6.96
C GLU A 295 11.58 -22.94 8.12
N ASP A 296 12.03 -23.38 9.30
CA ASP A 296 11.31 -23.27 10.57
C ASP A 296 12.27 -22.84 11.69
N PRO A 297 12.08 -21.67 12.31
CA PRO A 297 10.97 -20.72 12.10
C PRO A 297 11.06 -19.96 10.77
N ALA A 298 9.91 -19.53 10.26
CA ALA A 298 9.82 -18.74 9.02
C ALA A 298 8.78 -17.62 9.07
N TYR A 299 8.92 -16.68 8.15
CA TYR A 299 7.94 -15.62 7.90
C TYR A 299 6.53 -16.19 7.73
N TRP A 300 5.54 -15.60 8.39
CA TRP A 300 4.16 -16.11 8.35
C TRP A 300 3.53 -15.98 6.96
N GLY A 301 3.92 -14.98 6.17
CA GLY A 301 3.29 -14.67 4.88
C GLY A 301 3.47 -15.79 3.86
N ILE A 302 4.68 -16.37 3.78
CA ILE A 302 4.95 -17.49 2.87
C ILE A 302 4.06 -18.70 3.19
N ARG A 303 3.88 -19.04 4.48
CA ARG A 303 3.01 -20.16 4.90
C ARG A 303 1.57 -19.97 4.43
N ASN A 304 1.04 -18.74 4.53
CA ASN A 304 -0.32 -18.45 4.12
C ASN A 304 -0.51 -18.56 2.59
N ILE A 305 0.48 -18.11 1.81
CA ILE A 305 0.44 -18.17 0.34
C ILE A 305 0.58 -19.61 -0.16
N LEU A 306 1.56 -20.36 0.35
CA LEU A 306 1.74 -21.75 -0.05
C LEU A 306 0.51 -22.60 0.30
N ARG A 307 -0.03 -22.39 1.50
CA ARG A 307 -1.26 -23.07 1.94
C ARG A 307 -2.45 -22.76 1.05
N ILE A 308 -2.66 -21.50 0.67
CA ILE A 308 -3.78 -21.15 -0.21
C ILE A 308 -3.58 -21.74 -1.61
N ASN A 309 -2.34 -21.96 -2.03
CA ASN A 309 -1.98 -22.59 -3.31
C ASN A 309 -2.06 -24.12 -3.27
N GLY A 310 -2.39 -24.71 -2.12
CA GLY A 310 -2.71 -26.13 -2.01
C GLY A 310 -1.50 -27.05 -2.07
N VAL A 311 -0.28 -26.53 -1.91
CA VAL A 311 0.94 -27.34 -1.79
C VAL A 311 1.09 -27.91 -0.37
N HIS A 312 1.80 -29.02 -0.24
CA HIS A 312 2.13 -29.62 1.05
C HIS A 312 3.42 -28.99 1.60
N ILE A 313 3.28 -28.22 2.69
CA ILE A 313 4.40 -27.49 3.30
C ILE A 313 5.16 -28.42 4.24
N ARG A 314 6.43 -28.69 3.92
CA ARG A 314 7.37 -29.37 4.81
C ARG A 314 8.32 -28.35 5.44
N ALA A 315 8.13 -28.12 6.73
CA ALA A 315 8.95 -27.21 7.53
C ALA A 315 10.24 -27.90 7.99
N LEU A 316 11.41 -27.33 7.70
CA LEU A 316 12.72 -27.88 8.07
C LEU A 316 13.43 -26.99 9.09
N PRO A 317 14.11 -27.57 10.10
CA PRO A 317 14.74 -26.80 11.16
C PRO A 317 15.90 -25.95 10.65
N VAL A 318 16.18 -24.87 11.37
CA VAL A 318 17.28 -23.94 11.10
C VAL A 318 18.31 -23.99 12.22
N ASP A 319 19.59 -24.06 11.86
CA ASP A 319 20.72 -23.88 12.76
C ASP A 319 21.55 -22.63 12.41
N GLN A 320 22.72 -22.50 13.05
CA GLN A 320 23.67 -21.41 12.83
C GLN A 320 24.17 -21.30 11.37
N HIS A 321 24.02 -22.38 10.58
CA HIS A 321 24.38 -22.46 9.17
C HIS A 321 23.15 -22.41 8.24
N GLY A 322 21.98 -22.01 8.73
CA GLY A 322 20.73 -21.89 7.97
C GLY A 322 19.88 -23.16 8.03
N ILE A 323 19.04 -23.37 7.01
CA ILE A 323 18.19 -24.55 6.88
C ILE A 323 19.00 -25.85 6.94
N ILE A 324 18.49 -26.85 7.64
CA ILE A 324 19.02 -28.22 7.64
C ILE A 324 18.25 -29.02 6.59
N PRO A 325 18.80 -29.23 5.37
CA PRO A 325 18.12 -29.99 4.34
C PRO A 325 18.03 -31.47 4.73
N ASP A 326 16.89 -32.08 4.40
CA ASP A 326 16.72 -33.53 4.47
C ASP A 326 17.20 -34.16 3.15
N LEU A 327 18.43 -34.67 3.13
CA LEU A 327 19.05 -35.17 1.90
C LEU A 327 18.55 -36.58 1.50
N ASP A 328 17.89 -37.30 2.40
CA ASP A 328 17.50 -38.71 2.22
C ASP A 328 15.99 -38.88 1.90
N VAL A 329 15.37 -37.85 1.33
CA VAL A 329 13.94 -37.87 1.05
C VAL A 329 13.54 -38.84 -0.06
N LYS A 330 12.43 -39.54 0.17
CA LYS A 330 11.80 -40.40 -0.85
C LYS A 330 11.08 -39.58 -1.92
N GLU A 331 10.39 -38.53 -1.49
CA GLU A 331 9.64 -37.62 -2.35
C GLU A 331 10.38 -36.28 -2.43
N SER A 332 10.58 -35.82 -3.67
CA SER A 332 11.38 -34.64 -3.96
C SER A 332 10.52 -33.40 -3.88
N PRO A 333 10.92 -32.35 -3.14
CA PRO A 333 10.18 -31.09 -3.16
C PRO A 333 10.23 -30.47 -4.55
N LYS A 334 9.15 -29.80 -4.97
CA LYS A 334 9.20 -28.96 -6.17
C LYS A 334 9.93 -27.66 -5.92
N LEU A 335 9.69 -27.06 -4.76
CA LEU A 335 10.18 -25.74 -4.39
C LEU A 335 10.84 -25.79 -3.01
N ILE A 336 11.94 -25.06 -2.85
CA ILE A 336 12.67 -24.92 -1.59
C ILE A 336 12.84 -23.42 -1.33
N PHE A 337 12.16 -22.88 -0.33
CA PHE A 337 12.27 -21.47 0.03
C PHE A 337 13.28 -21.27 1.15
N VAL A 338 14.23 -20.35 0.92
CA VAL A 338 15.32 -20.05 1.87
C VAL A 338 15.58 -18.55 1.97
N THR A 339 16.08 -18.11 3.12
CA THR A 339 16.51 -16.72 3.37
C THR A 339 18.03 -16.68 3.63
N PRO A 340 18.88 -16.85 2.60
CA PRO A 340 20.26 -17.29 2.79
C PRO A 340 21.20 -16.20 3.31
N SER A 341 20.88 -14.93 3.06
CA SER A 341 21.71 -13.79 3.48
C SER A 341 21.52 -13.43 4.95
N HIS A 342 20.30 -13.58 5.44
CA HIS A 342 19.88 -13.22 6.79
C HIS A 342 18.55 -13.92 7.12
N GLN A 343 18.63 -15.02 7.85
CA GLN A 343 17.49 -15.92 8.05
C GLN A 343 16.34 -15.20 8.76
N TYR A 344 15.14 -15.26 8.23
CA TYR A 344 13.99 -14.66 8.90
C TYR A 344 13.22 -15.69 9.75
N PRO A 345 13.07 -15.51 11.08
CA PRO A 345 13.46 -14.34 11.87
C PRO A 345 14.81 -14.43 12.59
N LEU A 346 15.49 -15.59 12.63
CA LEU A 346 16.56 -15.84 13.59
C LEU A 346 17.86 -15.06 13.35
N GLY A 347 18.14 -14.72 12.10
CA GLY A 347 19.29 -13.92 11.68
C GLY A 347 20.57 -14.70 11.35
N SER A 348 20.51 -16.04 11.36
CA SER A 348 21.63 -16.87 10.88
C SER A 348 21.86 -16.69 9.38
N HIS A 349 23.04 -17.02 8.90
CA HIS A 349 23.33 -16.97 7.46
C HIS A 349 23.54 -18.39 6.95
N LEU A 350 23.16 -18.63 5.70
CA LEU A 350 23.36 -19.92 5.06
C LEU A 350 24.84 -20.07 4.68
N SER A 351 25.52 -21.05 5.28
CA SER A 351 26.96 -21.28 5.05
C SER A 351 27.26 -21.67 3.61
N LEU A 352 28.48 -21.42 3.13
CA LEU A 352 28.88 -21.79 1.77
C LEU A 352 28.71 -23.29 1.49
N GLU A 353 29.00 -24.14 2.48
CA GLU A 353 28.80 -25.58 2.39
C GLU A 353 27.31 -25.93 2.19
N ARG A 354 26.42 -25.34 3.00
CA ARG A 354 24.98 -25.57 2.90
C ARG A 354 24.39 -25.05 1.58
N ARG A 355 24.90 -23.92 1.09
CA ARG A 355 24.56 -23.37 -0.24
C ARG A 355 24.85 -24.38 -1.35
N LYS A 356 26.05 -24.97 -1.35
CA LYS A 356 26.44 -26.00 -2.33
C LYS A 356 25.61 -27.27 -2.20
N GLN A 357 25.35 -27.72 -0.97
CA GLN A 357 24.48 -28.88 -0.71
C GLN A 357 23.07 -28.68 -1.28
N LEU A 358 22.46 -27.52 -1.03
CA LEU A 358 21.12 -27.21 -1.56
C LEU A 358 21.11 -27.13 -3.09
N ILE A 359 22.09 -26.48 -3.72
CA ILE A 359 22.17 -26.41 -5.19
C ILE A 359 22.33 -27.81 -5.79
N ALA A 360 23.21 -28.63 -5.22
CA ALA A 360 23.42 -30.01 -5.69
C ALA A 360 22.13 -30.85 -5.54
N PHE A 361 21.48 -30.75 -4.38
CA PHE A 361 20.21 -31.41 -4.11
C PHE A 361 19.13 -30.97 -5.11
N ALA A 362 18.95 -29.66 -5.31
CA ALA A 362 17.95 -29.12 -6.24
C ALA A 362 18.18 -29.58 -7.68
N ARG A 363 19.45 -29.68 -8.13
CA ARG A 363 19.77 -30.25 -9.45
C ARG A 363 19.41 -31.73 -9.54
N GLN A 364 19.80 -32.53 -8.54
CA GLN A 364 19.52 -33.98 -8.51
C GLN A 364 18.01 -34.26 -8.54
N HIS A 365 17.25 -33.47 -7.80
CA HIS A 365 15.81 -33.66 -7.59
C HIS A 365 14.93 -32.84 -8.54
N LYS A 366 15.53 -32.04 -9.43
CA LYS A 366 14.85 -31.11 -10.35
C LYS A 366 13.92 -30.13 -9.62
N SER A 367 14.34 -29.71 -8.43
CA SER A 367 13.65 -28.72 -7.60
C SER A 367 14.12 -27.31 -7.96
N TRP A 368 13.29 -26.31 -7.68
CA TRP A 368 13.70 -24.91 -7.72
C TRP A 368 13.95 -24.38 -6.31
N ILE A 369 15.05 -23.66 -6.13
CA ILE A 369 15.31 -22.91 -4.90
C ILE A 369 14.78 -21.50 -5.10
N ILE A 370 13.96 -21.01 -4.18
CA ILE A 370 13.53 -19.61 -4.13
C ILE A 370 14.35 -18.93 -3.03
N GLU A 371 15.26 -18.07 -3.46
CA GLU A 371 16.07 -17.23 -2.59
C GLU A 371 15.31 -15.93 -2.27
N ASP A 372 14.80 -15.79 -1.04
CA ASP A 372 14.19 -14.56 -0.55
C ASP A 372 15.26 -13.65 0.08
N ASP A 373 15.65 -12.60 -0.65
CA ASP A 373 16.67 -11.64 -0.25
C ASP A 373 16.03 -10.29 0.10
N TYR A 374 15.58 -10.17 1.35
CA TYR A 374 14.71 -9.06 1.77
C TYR A 374 15.45 -7.87 2.40
N ASP A 375 16.63 -8.06 3.01
CA ASP A 375 17.35 -7.00 3.74
C ASP A 375 18.88 -7.06 3.62
N SER A 376 19.41 -7.75 2.61
CA SER A 376 20.85 -7.98 2.46
C SER A 376 21.68 -6.70 2.29
N GLU A 377 21.07 -5.59 1.84
CA GLU A 377 21.70 -4.28 1.80
C GLU A 377 22.14 -3.77 3.19
N PHE A 378 21.50 -4.24 4.26
CA PHE A 378 21.69 -3.75 5.63
C PHE A 378 22.57 -4.67 6.47
N ARG A 379 23.79 -4.91 6.00
CA ARG A 379 24.84 -5.55 6.79
C ARG A 379 25.76 -4.47 7.38
N PHE A 380 25.94 -4.46 8.70
CA PHE A 380 26.71 -3.41 9.39
C PHE A 380 28.17 -3.79 9.64
N SER A 381 28.51 -5.07 9.51
CA SER A 381 29.87 -5.59 9.66
C SER A 381 30.15 -6.74 8.70
N GLY A 382 31.42 -6.92 8.34
CA GLY A 382 31.86 -7.96 7.41
C GLY A 382 31.61 -7.64 5.93
N GLN A 383 32.06 -8.55 5.07
CA GLN A 383 31.82 -8.47 3.63
C GLN A 383 30.37 -8.89 3.29
N PRO A 384 29.76 -8.36 2.22
CA PRO A 384 28.50 -8.87 1.70
C PRO A 384 28.64 -10.35 1.33
N TYR A 385 27.65 -11.17 1.67
CA TYR A 385 27.58 -12.54 1.15
C TYR A 385 27.04 -12.52 -0.28
N PRO A 386 27.65 -13.23 -1.23
CA PRO A 386 27.06 -13.36 -2.56
C PRO A 386 25.68 -14.02 -2.47
N SER A 387 24.81 -13.77 -3.45
CA SER A 387 23.55 -14.48 -3.57
C SER A 387 23.78 -15.99 -3.77
N LEU A 388 22.78 -16.80 -3.43
CA LEU A 388 22.79 -18.22 -3.75
C LEU A 388 22.72 -18.41 -5.27
N GLN A 389 21.92 -17.58 -5.96
CA GLN A 389 21.79 -17.62 -7.42
C GLN A 389 23.12 -17.37 -8.13
N GLY A 390 23.90 -16.40 -7.66
CA GLY A 390 25.18 -15.99 -8.26
C GLY A 390 26.37 -16.88 -7.91
N LEU A 391 26.16 -17.96 -7.14
CA LEU A 391 27.25 -18.82 -6.68
C LEU A 391 27.79 -19.72 -7.78
N GLU A 392 26.93 -20.17 -8.70
CA GLU A 392 27.26 -21.05 -9.81
C GLU A 392 26.44 -20.66 -11.05
N ASP A 393 27.05 -20.81 -12.22
CA ASP A 393 26.35 -20.61 -13.49
C ASP A 393 25.21 -21.64 -13.65
N ASP A 394 24.11 -21.22 -14.27
CA ASP A 394 22.91 -22.04 -14.50
C ASP A 394 22.40 -22.75 -13.22
N SER A 395 22.51 -22.10 -12.07
CA SER A 395 21.98 -22.61 -10.80
C SER A 395 20.44 -22.72 -10.85
N PRO A 396 19.82 -23.74 -10.22
CA PRO A 396 18.37 -23.91 -10.18
C PRO A 396 17.72 -22.97 -9.14
N VAL A 397 18.09 -21.69 -9.19
CA VAL A 397 17.71 -20.68 -8.19
C VAL A 397 16.91 -19.57 -8.87
N ILE A 398 15.78 -19.23 -8.26
CA ILE A 398 14.98 -18.06 -8.55
C ILE A 398 15.25 -17.06 -7.42
N TYR A 399 15.89 -15.94 -7.75
CA TYR A 399 16.19 -14.88 -6.79
C TYR A 399 14.99 -13.95 -6.65
N MET A 400 14.58 -13.65 -5.43
CA MET A 400 13.47 -12.76 -5.12
C MET A 400 13.99 -11.59 -4.29
N GLY A 401 13.79 -10.37 -4.81
CA GLY A 401 14.16 -9.14 -4.13
C GLY A 401 12.97 -8.20 -3.89
N THR A 402 13.19 -7.18 -3.07
CA THR A 402 12.14 -6.23 -2.68
C THR A 402 12.67 -4.83 -2.42
N PHE A 403 11.86 -3.81 -2.74
CA PHE A 403 12.11 -2.43 -2.32
C PHE A 403 11.39 -2.05 -1.02
N SER A 404 10.61 -2.97 -0.46
CA SER A 404 9.79 -2.69 0.74
C SER A 404 10.63 -2.42 1.98
N LYS A 405 11.86 -2.92 2.02
CA LYS A 405 12.80 -2.81 3.14
C LYS A 405 13.87 -1.74 2.90
N THR A 406 14.14 -1.42 1.65
CA THR A 406 15.20 -0.48 1.25
C THR A 406 14.70 0.92 0.95
N ILE A 407 13.43 1.07 0.59
CA ILE A 407 12.77 2.35 0.28
C ILE A 407 11.61 2.57 1.25
N TYR A 408 10.42 2.05 0.94
CA TYR A 408 9.27 2.04 1.83
C TYR A 408 8.24 0.99 1.39
N PRO A 409 7.53 0.32 2.32
CA PRO A 409 6.60 -0.77 2.00
C PRO A 409 5.45 -0.37 1.06
N ALA A 410 4.96 0.86 1.18
CA ALA A 410 3.83 1.37 0.40
C ALA A 410 4.14 1.56 -1.10
N LEU A 411 5.41 1.50 -1.52
CA LEU A 411 5.78 1.51 -2.94
C LEU A 411 5.36 0.22 -3.64
N ARG A 412 5.27 -0.89 -2.88
CA ARG A 412 4.81 -2.20 -3.33
C ARG A 412 5.60 -2.83 -4.49
N ILE A 413 6.80 -2.36 -4.82
CA ILE A 413 7.62 -2.99 -5.87
C ILE A 413 8.53 -4.09 -5.29
N GLY A 414 8.43 -5.29 -5.87
CA GLY A 414 9.35 -6.41 -5.72
C GLY A 414 9.75 -6.95 -7.09
N TYR A 415 10.61 -7.97 -7.13
CA TYR A 415 11.03 -8.57 -8.39
C TYR A 415 11.54 -9.99 -8.22
N LEU A 416 11.46 -10.76 -9.30
CA LEU A 416 12.07 -12.07 -9.47
C LEU A 416 13.15 -11.99 -10.53
N VAL A 417 14.30 -12.63 -10.29
CA VAL A 417 15.27 -12.98 -11.32
C VAL A 417 15.14 -14.47 -11.55
N VAL A 418 14.71 -14.84 -12.75
CA VAL A 418 14.37 -16.22 -13.11
C VAL A 418 15.38 -16.78 -14.11
N PRO A 419 15.61 -18.10 -14.15
CA PRO A 419 16.36 -18.73 -15.22
C PRO A 419 15.79 -18.35 -16.59
N LYS A 420 16.64 -18.14 -17.62
CA LYS A 420 16.22 -17.69 -18.97
C LYS A 420 15.06 -18.50 -19.54
N LYS A 421 15.07 -19.83 -19.35
CA LYS A 421 14.03 -20.74 -19.83
C LYS A 421 12.67 -20.54 -19.13
N LEU A 422 12.65 -19.99 -17.92
CA LEU A 422 11.43 -19.73 -17.15
C LEU A 422 10.87 -18.32 -17.36
N PHE A 423 11.62 -17.39 -17.96
CA PHE A 423 11.15 -16.02 -18.15
C PHE A 423 9.85 -15.96 -18.94
N SER A 424 9.82 -16.54 -20.14
CA SER A 424 8.62 -16.50 -20.98
C SER A 424 7.37 -17.10 -20.31
N PRO A 425 7.39 -18.35 -19.78
CA PRO A 425 6.20 -18.92 -19.15
C PRO A 425 5.76 -18.16 -17.90
N LEU A 426 6.68 -17.74 -17.03
CA LEU A 426 6.33 -16.99 -15.82
C LEU A 426 5.80 -15.58 -16.14
N ARG A 427 6.37 -14.91 -17.14
CA ARG A 427 5.88 -13.61 -17.62
C ARG A 427 4.45 -13.72 -18.16
N VAL A 428 4.17 -14.74 -18.96
CA VAL A 428 2.81 -14.98 -19.49
C VAL A 428 1.85 -15.24 -18.33
N ALA A 429 2.20 -16.13 -17.39
CA ALA A 429 1.37 -16.39 -16.21
C ALA A 429 1.13 -15.13 -15.36
N ALA A 430 2.15 -14.30 -15.14
CA ALA A 430 2.02 -13.04 -14.42
C ALA A 430 1.05 -12.07 -15.12
N SER A 431 1.12 -11.99 -16.45
CA SER A 431 0.22 -11.16 -17.26
C SER A 431 -1.24 -11.62 -17.15
N GLU A 432 -1.48 -12.94 -17.21
CA GLU A 432 -2.83 -13.51 -17.11
C GLU A 432 -3.42 -13.40 -15.71
N LEU A 433 -2.62 -13.61 -14.66
CA LEU A 433 -3.10 -13.62 -13.28
C LEU A 433 -3.29 -12.22 -12.68
N TYR A 434 -2.41 -11.27 -13.00
CA TYR A 434 -2.36 -10.01 -12.27
C TYR A 434 -2.43 -8.75 -13.15
N ARG A 435 -2.09 -8.86 -14.44
CA ARG A 435 -1.87 -7.73 -15.37
C ARG A 435 -0.82 -6.73 -14.85
N GLY A 436 0.25 -6.49 -15.62
CA GLY A 436 1.29 -5.53 -15.19
C GLY A 436 0.76 -4.10 -15.16
N GLY A 437 1.04 -3.36 -14.08
CA GLY A 437 0.66 -1.96 -13.90
C GLY A 437 1.80 -1.10 -13.34
N HIS A 438 1.49 0.12 -12.91
CA HIS A 438 2.43 1.03 -12.22
C HIS A 438 3.72 1.33 -12.99
N LEU A 439 3.68 1.31 -14.33
CA LEU A 439 4.87 1.48 -15.17
C LEU A 439 5.54 2.84 -14.99
N LEU A 440 4.75 3.88 -14.71
CA LEU A 440 5.28 5.20 -14.37
C LEU A 440 6.11 5.13 -13.07
N ASP A 441 5.60 4.51 -12.01
CA ASP A 441 6.32 4.35 -10.73
C ASP A 441 7.59 3.50 -10.91
N GLN A 442 7.52 2.45 -11.72
CA GLN A 442 8.69 1.63 -12.06
C GLN A 442 9.73 2.43 -12.85
N THR A 443 9.31 3.28 -13.79
CA THR A 443 10.22 4.16 -14.55
C THR A 443 10.89 5.21 -13.64
N ILE A 444 10.13 5.79 -12.71
CA ILE A 444 10.65 6.72 -11.71
C ILE A 444 11.71 6.04 -10.84
N LEU A 445 11.43 4.82 -10.38
CA LEU A 445 12.38 4.04 -9.61
C LEU A 445 13.64 3.69 -10.43
N ALA A 446 13.48 3.34 -11.70
CA ALA A 446 14.60 3.07 -12.60
C ALA A 446 15.54 4.27 -12.69
N GLU A 447 14.98 5.48 -12.88
CA GLU A 447 15.77 6.70 -12.94
C GLU A 447 16.41 7.06 -11.59
N PHE A 448 15.70 6.84 -10.49
CA PHE A 448 16.25 7.00 -9.13
C PHE A 448 17.45 6.07 -8.86
N ILE A 449 17.44 4.85 -9.41
CA ILE A 449 18.58 3.93 -9.35
C ILE A 449 19.72 4.41 -10.25
N ARG A 450 19.45 4.71 -11.52
CA ARG A 450 20.47 5.13 -12.50
C ARG A 450 21.17 6.44 -12.15
N GLU A 451 20.45 7.39 -11.54
CA GLU A 451 21.04 8.64 -11.05
C GLU A 451 21.87 8.45 -9.76
N GLY A 452 22.02 7.22 -9.26
CA GLY A 452 22.82 6.88 -8.07
C GLY A 452 22.15 7.25 -6.74
N HIS A 453 20.91 7.72 -6.77
CA HIS A 453 20.20 8.17 -5.57
C HIS A 453 19.82 7.01 -4.64
N TYR A 454 19.52 5.83 -5.21
CA TYR A 454 19.24 4.62 -4.45
C TYR A 454 20.46 4.18 -3.61
N GLU A 455 21.63 4.07 -4.24
CA GLU A 455 22.86 3.63 -3.56
C GLU A 455 23.29 4.61 -2.48
N ALA A 456 23.18 5.91 -2.74
CA ALA A 456 23.44 6.95 -1.77
C ALA A 456 22.49 6.87 -0.57
N HIS A 457 21.21 6.54 -0.79
CA HIS A 457 20.24 6.30 0.27
C HIS A 457 20.60 5.06 1.10
N ILE A 458 20.88 3.91 0.46
CA ILE A 458 21.30 2.68 1.14
C ILE A 458 22.52 2.90 2.03
N ARG A 459 23.56 3.58 1.52
CA ARG A 459 24.78 3.87 2.30
C ARG A 459 24.47 4.68 3.55
N ARG A 460 23.61 5.70 3.43
CA ARG A 460 23.17 6.53 4.57
C ARG A 460 22.38 5.71 5.58
N MET A 461 21.42 4.91 5.11
CA MET A 461 20.56 4.09 5.96
C MET A 461 21.34 2.99 6.67
N ARG A 462 22.34 2.38 6.03
CA ARG A 462 23.24 1.40 6.65
C ARG A 462 23.96 1.97 7.87
N LEU A 463 24.48 3.19 7.78
CA LEU A 463 25.13 3.87 8.91
C LEU A 463 24.12 4.17 10.03
N LEU A 464 22.95 4.68 9.68
CA LEU A 464 21.90 5.02 10.63
C LEU A 464 21.38 3.77 11.38
N TYR A 465 21.10 2.70 10.65
CA TYR A 465 20.57 1.47 11.23
C TYR A 465 21.64 0.72 12.03
N SER A 466 22.92 0.80 11.64
CA SER A 466 24.03 0.31 12.47
C SER A 466 24.07 0.99 13.83
N LYS A 467 23.93 2.32 13.87
CA LYS A 467 23.88 3.08 15.13
C LYS A 467 22.69 2.66 16.01
N ARG A 468 21.51 2.50 15.41
CA ARG A 468 20.28 2.09 16.14
C ARG A 468 20.35 0.64 16.64
N HIS A 469 20.93 -0.26 15.85
CA HIS A 469 21.21 -1.65 16.25
C HIS A 469 22.14 -1.66 17.48
N ALA A 470 23.30 -0.99 17.39
CA ALA A 470 24.26 -0.92 18.48
C ALA A 470 23.64 -0.30 19.75
N PHE A 471 22.82 0.74 19.60
CA PHE A 471 22.11 1.37 20.72
C PHE A 471 21.14 0.39 21.41
N LEU A 472 20.34 -0.35 20.65
CA LEU A 472 19.42 -1.34 21.24
C LEU A 472 20.18 -2.50 21.90
N VAL A 473 21.27 -2.98 21.31
CA VAL A 473 22.12 -4.02 21.91
C VAL A 473 22.71 -3.54 23.24
N ASP A 474 23.20 -2.30 23.32
CA ASP A 474 23.70 -1.72 24.57
C ASP A 474 22.61 -1.64 25.65
N LEU A 475 21.38 -1.28 25.28
CA LEU A 475 20.25 -1.29 26.22
C LEU A 475 19.95 -2.69 26.76
N ILE A 476 19.94 -3.70 25.90
CA ILE A 476 19.73 -5.10 26.31
C ILE A 476 20.84 -5.54 27.26
N HIS A 477 22.11 -5.30 26.90
CA HIS A 477 23.24 -5.65 27.76
C HIS A 477 23.21 -4.96 29.11
N ARG A 478 22.89 -3.66 29.15
CA ARG A 478 22.88 -2.86 30.38
C ARG A 478 21.76 -3.26 31.34
N HIS A 479 20.58 -3.61 30.83
CA HIS A 479 19.39 -3.82 31.67
C HIS A 479 19.00 -5.29 31.86
N LEU A 480 19.39 -6.19 30.96
CA LEU A 480 19.02 -7.61 30.99
C LEU A 480 20.24 -8.53 31.00
N GLY A 481 21.35 -8.10 30.40
CA GLY A 481 22.58 -8.86 30.27
C GLY A 481 22.75 -9.52 28.90
N GLN A 482 23.93 -10.06 28.64
CA GLN A 482 24.32 -10.59 27.32
C GLN A 482 23.51 -11.82 26.91
N ASN A 483 23.05 -12.63 27.88
CA ASN A 483 22.32 -13.88 27.62
C ASN A 483 20.91 -13.67 27.04
N PHE A 484 20.39 -12.44 27.07
CA PHE A 484 19.10 -12.08 26.47
C PHE A 484 19.20 -11.75 24.98
N LEU A 485 20.41 -11.67 24.41
CA LEU A 485 20.58 -11.52 22.98
C LEU A 485 20.64 -12.89 22.32
N HIS A 486 19.90 -13.08 21.23
CA HIS A 486 19.92 -14.35 20.51
C HIS A 486 21.30 -14.62 19.88
N GLU A 487 21.72 -15.88 19.89
CA GLU A 487 23.06 -16.33 19.45
C GLU A 487 23.34 -16.00 17.97
N TYR A 488 22.30 -15.91 17.15
CA TYR A 488 22.41 -15.63 15.72
C TYR A 488 22.33 -14.12 15.39
N ASN A 489 22.57 -13.23 16.35
CA ASN A 489 22.62 -11.78 16.09
C ASN A 489 23.87 -11.41 15.27
N THR A 490 23.74 -11.30 13.94
CA THR A 490 24.86 -11.09 13.00
C THR A 490 25.14 -9.62 12.63
N ALA A 491 24.71 -8.65 13.45
CA ALA A 491 24.86 -7.21 13.18
C ALA A 491 24.41 -6.83 11.75
N ALA A 492 23.21 -7.27 11.40
CA ALA A 492 22.59 -7.07 10.10
C ALA A 492 21.06 -6.93 10.22
N GLY A 493 20.44 -6.56 9.11
CA GLY A 493 19.00 -6.50 8.90
C GLY A 493 18.31 -5.33 9.59
N LEU A 494 17.03 -5.51 9.87
CA LEU A 494 16.14 -4.47 10.40
C LEU A 494 15.50 -4.84 11.75
N HIS A 495 15.81 -6.03 12.26
CA HIS A 495 15.33 -6.54 13.55
C HIS A 495 16.40 -7.39 14.23
N LEU A 496 16.25 -7.58 15.54
CA LEU A 496 16.98 -8.57 16.31
C LEU A 496 16.01 -9.33 17.22
N ILE A 497 16.48 -10.41 17.84
CA ILE A 497 15.70 -11.20 18.79
C ILE A 497 16.20 -10.97 20.20
N LEU A 498 15.27 -10.58 21.07
CA LEU A 498 15.42 -10.69 22.52
C LEU A 498 15.04 -12.11 22.94
N LYS A 499 16.03 -12.91 23.29
CA LYS A 499 15.87 -14.27 23.81
C LYS A 499 15.23 -14.19 25.20
N LEU A 500 14.23 -15.04 25.45
CA LEU A 500 13.59 -15.17 26.74
C LEU A 500 13.81 -16.58 27.31
N PRO A 501 13.71 -16.77 28.63
CA PRO A 501 13.68 -18.10 29.24
C PRO A 501 12.63 -19.02 28.61
N SER A 502 12.92 -20.33 28.55
CA SER A 502 12.09 -21.31 27.83
C SER A 502 10.67 -21.47 28.37
N ASP A 503 10.47 -21.16 29.65
CA ASP A 503 9.20 -21.18 30.38
C ASP A 503 8.40 -19.88 30.22
N SER A 504 8.95 -18.85 29.56
CA SER A 504 8.28 -17.58 29.35
C SER A 504 7.12 -17.68 28.35
N ASN A 505 6.04 -16.94 28.63
CA ASN A 505 4.94 -16.76 27.69
C ASN A 505 5.18 -15.49 26.84
N ASP A 506 6.00 -15.62 25.81
CA ASP A 506 6.36 -14.52 24.90
C ASP A 506 5.15 -13.89 24.19
N VAL A 507 4.09 -14.66 23.94
CA VAL A 507 2.81 -14.17 23.39
C VAL A 507 2.11 -13.22 24.36
N LEU A 508 2.01 -13.59 25.65
CA LEU A 508 1.40 -12.75 26.66
C LEU A 508 2.21 -11.47 26.90
N ILE A 509 3.55 -11.59 26.95
CA ILE A 509 4.43 -10.43 27.08
C ILE A 509 4.24 -9.48 25.89
N ALA A 510 4.17 -10.01 24.67
CA ALA A 510 3.92 -9.20 23.47
C ALA A 510 2.56 -8.51 23.49
N ALA A 511 1.51 -9.17 23.99
CA ALA A 511 0.18 -8.58 24.16
C ALA A 511 0.19 -7.44 25.19
N ASN A 512 0.78 -7.67 26.37
CA ASN A 512 0.90 -6.65 27.42
C ASN A 512 1.71 -5.44 26.94
N ALA A 513 2.81 -5.67 26.20
CA ALA A 513 3.60 -4.60 25.60
C ALA A 513 2.77 -3.79 24.60
N LEU A 514 1.93 -4.45 23.80
CA LEU A 514 1.06 -3.79 22.82
C LEU A 514 -0.01 -2.91 23.49
N GLU A 515 -0.61 -3.37 24.59
CA GLU A 515 -1.55 -2.58 25.40
C GLU A 515 -0.89 -1.29 25.94
N LYS A 516 0.39 -1.36 26.29
CA LYS A 516 1.20 -0.20 26.70
C LYS A 516 1.83 0.56 25.50
N GLY A 517 1.44 0.24 24.26
CA GLY A 517 1.83 0.98 23.04
C GLY A 517 3.12 0.51 22.35
N VAL A 518 3.74 -0.57 22.81
CA VAL A 518 5.00 -1.13 22.28
C VAL A 518 4.74 -2.33 21.37
N LYS A 519 5.23 -2.29 20.13
CA LYS A 519 4.82 -3.23 19.06
C LYS A 519 5.88 -4.31 18.79
N VAL A 520 6.05 -5.24 19.72
CA VAL A 520 6.91 -6.43 19.54
C VAL A 520 6.15 -7.60 18.94
N ARG A 521 6.87 -8.62 18.46
CA ARG A 521 6.28 -9.90 18.01
C ARG A 521 6.87 -11.07 18.77
N ALA A 522 6.03 -12.00 19.22
CA ALA A 522 6.46 -13.23 19.85
C ALA A 522 7.16 -14.15 18.85
N LEU A 523 8.37 -14.61 19.19
CA LEU A 523 9.17 -15.51 18.37
C LEU A 523 8.47 -16.86 18.20
N SER A 524 7.79 -17.36 19.24
CA SER A 524 7.06 -18.63 19.20
C SER A 524 6.01 -18.71 18.09
N GLN A 525 5.43 -17.58 17.66
CA GLN A 525 4.46 -17.52 16.55
C GLN A 525 5.09 -17.74 15.16
N TYR A 526 6.40 -17.66 15.04
CA TYR A 526 7.12 -17.94 13.79
C TYR A 526 7.43 -19.42 13.61
N TYR A 527 7.32 -20.24 14.66
CA TYR A 527 7.50 -21.69 14.58
C TYR A 527 6.23 -22.41 14.10
N THR A 528 6.41 -23.50 13.37
CA THR A 528 5.34 -24.45 13.09
C THR A 528 5.10 -25.34 14.32
N LYS A 529 3.86 -25.79 14.56
CA LYS A 529 3.52 -26.62 15.74
C LYS A 529 4.20 -28.01 15.76
N GLN A 530 4.90 -28.37 14.68
CA GLN A 530 5.45 -29.70 14.46
C GLN A 530 6.76 -29.94 15.23
N TYR A 531 7.49 -28.89 15.63
CA TYR A 531 8.71 -29.02 16.42
C TYR A 531 8.48 -28.63 17.89
N SER A 532 8.93 -29.51 18.80
CA SER A 532 8.81 -29.36 20.26
C SER A 532 9.70 -28.26 20.85
N THR A 533 10.66 -27.74 20.08
CA THR A 533 11.67 -26.75 20.52
C THR A 533 11.29 -25.32 20.13
N GLN A 534 10.11 -24.86 20.56
CA GLN A 534 9.72 -23.46 20.34
C GLN A 534 10.54 -22.54 21.25
N HIS A 535 11.57 -21.90 20.69
CA HIS A 535 12.33 -20.88 21.41
C HIS A 535 11.41 -19.70 21.75
N LYS A 536 11.53 -19.20 22.98
CA LYS A 536 10.79 -18.03 23.46
C LYS A 536 11.59 -16.77 23.23
N GLY A 537 10.94 -15.73 22.74
CA GLY A 537 11.63 -14.50 22.42
C GLY A 537 10.72 -13.41 21.87
N LEU A 538 11.27 -12.21 21.74
CA LEU A 538 10.60 -11.07 21.12
C LEU A 538 11.43 -10.56 19.95
N LEU A 539 10.82 -10.43 18.78
CA LEU A 539 11.41 -9.72 17.65
C LEU A 539 11.26 -8.22 17.88
N LEU A 540 12.39 -7.52 17.82
CA LEU A 540 12.51 -6.08 18.04
C LEU A 540 13.02 -5.42 16.76
N GLY A 541 12.14 -4.75 16.02
CA GLY A 541 12.54 -3.89 14.91
C GLY A 541 13.20 -2.59 15.38
N PHE A 542 14.45 -2.35 14.99
CA PHE A 542 15.20 -1.15 15.42
C PHE A 542 15.29 -0.08 14.32
N ALA A 543 14.93 -0.41 13.09
CA ALA A 543 15.20 0.46 11.95
C ALA A 543 14.28 1.68 11.85
N CYS A 544 12.97 1.55 12.11
CA CYS A 544 11.99 2.60 11.76
C CYS A 544 11.90 3.82 12.69
N VAL A 545 12.58 3.83 13.83
CA VAL A 545 12.50 4.92 14.81
C VAL A 545 13.87 5.32 15.35
N ASN A 546 14.00 6.57 15.79
CA ASN A 546 15.23 7.07 16.40
C ASN A 546 15.47 6.50 17.82
N GLU A 547 16.69 6.70 18.31
CA GLU A 547 17.21 6.18 19.58
C GLU A 547 16.39 6.66 20.78
N GLN A 548 15.87 7.89 20.75
CA GLN A 548 14.99 8.41 21.81
C GLN A 548 13.70 7.60 21.91
N LYS A 549 13.05 7.30 20.79
CA LYS A 549 11.85 6.46 20.75
C LYS A 549 12.15 5.01 21.11
N ILE A 550 13.33 4.49 20.73
CA ILE A 550 13.80 3.16 21.17
C ILE A 550 13.92 3.13 22.69
N LEU A 551 14.57 4.12 23.30
CA LEU A 551 14.78 4.18 24.75
C LEU A 551 13.45 4.17 25.52
N ILE A 552 12.49 5.02 25.11
CA ILE A 552 11.17 5.10 25.75
C ILE A 552 10.44 3.75 25.63
N ALA A 553 10.37 3.18 24.42
CA ALA A 553 9.70 1.90 24.20
C ALA A 553 10.38 0.74 24.94
N PHE A 554 11.71 0.76 25.03
CA PHE A 554 12.47 -0.24 25.78
C PHE A 554 12.20 -0.16 27.29
N GLY A 555 12.06 1.06 27.84
CA GLY A 555 11.67 1.25 29.24
C GLY A 555 10.33 0.60 29.58
N ILE A 556 9.31 0.84 28.74
CA ILE A 556 7.99 0.21 28.88
C ILE A 556 8.09 -1.32 28.72
N LEU A 557 8.91 -1.80 27.78
CA LEU A 557 9.13 -3.23 27.60
C LEU A 557 9.79 -3.86 28.84
N LEU A 558 10.75 -3.20 29.47
CA LEU A 558 11.37 -3.68 30.71
C LEU A 558 10.34 -3.84 31.84
N GLU A 559 9.38 -2.93 31.97
CA GLU A 559 8.26 -3.09 32.91
C GLU A 559 7.45 -4.35 32.59
N CYS A 560 7.07 -4.56 31.32
CA CYS A 560 6.35 -5.77 30.92
C CYS A 560 7.13 -7.06 31.20
N LEU A 561 8.46 -7.04 31.04
CA LEU A 561 9.32 -8.19 31.35
C LEU A 561 9.34 -8.46 32.87
N ARG A 562 9.46 -7.42 33.69
CA ARG A 562 9.40 -7.53 35.16
C ARG A 562 8.04 -8.03 35.65
N ASP A 563 6.95 -7.51 35.08
CA ASP A 563 5.57 -7.95 35.35
C ASP A 563 5.40 -9.45 35.03
N ALA A 564 6.15 -9.95 34.05
CA ALA A 564 6.18 -11.36 33.66
C ALA A 564 7.20 -12.21 34.45
N GLY A 565 7.83 -11.66 35.49
CA GLY A 565 8.77 -12.36 36.37
C GLY A 565 10.19 -12.49 35.83
N ILE A 566 10.55 -11.77 34.76
CA ILE A 566 11.90 -11.80 34.19
C ILE A 566 12.82 -10.85 34.96
N GLN A 567 13.92 -11.37 35.49
CA GLN A 567 14.89 -10.61 36.26
C GLN A 567 15.64 -9.61 35.37
N THR A 568 15.69 -8.34 35.81
CA THR A 568 16.49 -7.26 35.22
C THR A 568 17.72 -6.99 36.07
N LEU A 569 18.82 -6.53 35.46
CA LEU A 569 20.07 -6.22 36.17
C LEU A 569 20.00 -4.95 37.04
N ASN A 570 19.03 -4.07 36.76
CA ASN A 570 18.78 -2.82 37.48
C ASN A 570 17.34 -2.72 37.95
#